data_AF-A0A919E4P5-F1
#
_entry.id   AF-A0A919E4P5-F1
#
_cell.length_a   1.000
_cell.length_b   1.000
_cell.length_c   1.000
_cell.angle_alpha   90.00
_cell.angle_beta   90.00
_cell.angle_gamma   90.00
#
_symmetry.space_group_name_H-M   'P 1'
#
loop_
_entity.id
_entity.type
_entity.pdbx_description
1 polymer ?
#
loop_
_entity_poly.entity_id
_entity_poly.type
_entity_poly.pdbx_seq_one_letter_code
_entity_poly.pdbx_strand_id
1 'polypeptide(L)'
;MTPYVSKIDRRTALKWLSAAAATLLTAPQIARARTYVKTPTGYGTDPDMLNPTSPWDRIMTERQLQVAAVMTDIILPEEPPHPAPSMIGVPDFINEWVSSPYEQTQDDQKIILDGLDWIDAEAKRRFSAGYAECGHDAQVTMMADIATDTDSTYHRFFDRFRTLTLGGYYTTPAGFEDIGYLGNVPMEHYPGPADDIKAMLEERMKKIGI
;
A
#
# COMPACT_ATOMS: atom_id res chain seq x y z
N MET A 1 14.54 6.70 20.20
CA MET A 1 13.64 5.91 19.34
C MET A 1 14.42 4.80 18.67
N THR A 2 13.83 3.62 18.49
CA THR A 2 14.50 2.49 17.85
C THR A 2 14.46 2.68 16.33
N PRO A 3 15.61 2.60 15.63
CA PRO A 3 15.61 2.66 14.17
C PRO A 3 14.73 1.59 13.54
N TYR A 4 14.05 1.94 12.45
CA TYR A 4 13.28 1.00 11.66
C TYR A 4 14.23 -0.01 11.05
N VAL A 5 13.96 -1.28 11.33
CA VAL A 5 14.67 -2.40 10.72
C VAL A 5 13.73 -3.01 9.70
N SER A 6 14.17 -3.01 8.44
CA SER A 6 13.46 -3.63 7.32
C SER A 6 13.02 -5.05 7.69
N LYS A 7 11.72 -5.32 7.55
CA LYS A 7 11.07 -6.60 7.89
C LYS A 7 11.01 -7.53 6.69
N ILE A 8 11.18 -6.96 5.51
CA ILE A 8 10.98 -7.61 4.24
C ILE A 8 12.29 -7.51 3.46
N ASP A 9 12.89 -8.67 3.20
CA ASP A 9 13.93 -8.78 2.19
C ASP A 9 13.34 -8.41 0.81
N ARG A 10 14.16 -7.85 -0.08
CA ARG A 10 13.79 -7.38 -1.43
C ARG A 10 12.92 -8.40 -2.19
N ARG A 11 13.17 -9.69 -2.00
CA ARG A 11 12.40 -10.81 -2.56
C ARG A 11 10.93 -10.84 -2.12
N THR A 12 10.66 -10.52 -0.86
CA THR A 12 9.31 -10.59 -0.26
C THR A 12 8.48 -9.37 -0.66
N ALA A 13 9.10 -8.20 -0.83
CA ALA A 13 8.41 -6.97 -1.26
C ALA A 13 7.77 -7.14 -2.66
N LEU A 14 8.48 -7.81 -3.58
CA LEU A 14 7.96 -8.10 -4.91
C LEU A 14 6.72 -9.00 -4.91
N LYS A 15 6.64 -9.96 -3.98
CA LYS A 15 5.45 -10.83 -3.86
C LYS A 15 4.21 -10.02 -3.46
N TRP A 16 4.39 -8.92 -2.73
CA TRP A 16 3.29 -8.05 -2.34
C TRP A 16 2.91 -7.09 -3.47
N LEU A 17 3.88 -6.55 -4.21
CA LEU A 17 3.59 -5.76 -5.41
C LEU A 17 2.80 -6.55 -6.45
N SER A 18 3.14 -7.81 -6.70
CA SER A 18 2.41 -8.64 -7.65
C SER A 18 0.98 -8.95 -7.19
N ALA A 19 0.77 -9.18 -5.89
CA ALA A 19 -0.56 -9.38 -5.30
C ALA A 19 -1.43 -8.10 -5.37
N ALA A 20 -0.84 -6.93 -5.11
CA ALA A 20 -1.54 -5.63 -5.18
C ALA A 20 -1.89 -5.23 -6.63
N ALA A 21 -0.99 -5.50 -7.59
CA ALA A 21 -1.25 -5.27 -9.01
C ALA A 21 -2.36 -6.20 -9.54
N ALA A 22 -2.46 -7.44 -9.03
CA ALA A 22 -3.52 -8.37 -9.39
C ALA A 22 -4.91 -7.95 -8.87
N THR A 23 -4.98 -7.21 -7.76
CA THR A 23 -6.26 -6.76 -7.17
C THR A 23 -6.85 -5.54 -7.90
N LEU A 24 -6.01 -4.63 -8.43
CA LEU A 24 -6.46 -3.52 -9.29
C LEU A 24 -7.08 -4.00 -10.64
N LEU A 25 -6.79 -5.23 -11.05
CA LEU A 25 -7.35 -5.85 -12.27
C LEU A 25 -8.75 -6.46 -12.07
N THR A 26 -9.37 -6.37 -10.88
CA THR A 26 -10.68 -6.97 -10.59
C THR A 26 -11.88 -6.03 -10.83
N ALA A 27 -11.66 -4.80 -11.30
CA ALA A 27 -12.72 -4.02 -11.94
C ALA A 27 -13.00 -4.61 -13.35
N PRO A 28 -14.27 -4.84 -13.73
CA PRO A 28 -14.57 -5.68 -14.87
C PRO A 28 -14.29 -4.91 -16.15
N GLN A 29 -13.45 -5.45 -17.04
CA GLN A 29 -13.67 -5.40 -18.49
C GLN A 29 -13.09 -6.68 -19.11
N ILE A 30 -13.95 -7.69 -19.22
CA ILE A 30 -14.07 -8.65 -20.32
C ILE A 30 -12.74 -9.06 -21.00
N ALA A 31 -12.30 -10.27 -20.63
CA ALA A 31 -11.48 -11.18 -21.44
C ALA A 31 -10.16 -10.63 -22.00
N ARG A 32 -9.05 -11.03 -21.38
CA ARG A 32 -8.04 -11.88 -22.06
C ARG A 32 -6.96 -12.35 -21.09
N ALA A 33 -6.96 -13.66 -20.84
CA ALA A 33 -5.72 -14.39 -20.63
C ALA A 33 -4.90 -14.26 -21.92
N ARG A 34 -3.92 -13.37 -21.91
CA ARG A 34 -2.78 -13.39 -22.83
C ARG A 34 -1.54 -13.42 -21.97
N THR A 35 -0.99 -14.62 -21.79
CA THR A 35 0.41 -14.80 -21.41
C THR A 35 1.26 -14.13 -22.49
N TYR A 36 1.62 -12.87 -22.25
CA TYR A 36 2.53 -12.13 -23.11
C TYR A 36 3.89 -12.07 -22.42
N VAL A 37 4.80 -12.92 -22.86
CA VAL A 37 6.22 -12.73 -22.63
C VAL A 37 6.80 -12.17 -23.93
N LYS A 38 7.33 -10.94 -23.85
CA LYS A 38 8.38 -10.52 -24.78
C LYS A 38 9.27 -9.48 -24.10
N THR A 39 10.50 -9.87 -23.77
CA THR A 39 11.58 -8.94 -23.48
C THR A 39 12.51 -8.86 -24.68
N PRO A 40 12.69 -7.64 -25.23
CA PRO A 40 14.04 -7.15 -25.49
C PRO A 40 14.28 -5.71 -24.96
N THR A 41 13.26 -5.03 -24.44
CA THR A 41 13.38 -3.71 -23.79
C THR A 41 12.09 -3.48 -22.97
N GLY A 42 12.12 -3.79 -21.68
CA GLY A 42 10.98 -3.66 -20.75
C GLY A 42 10.95 -4.73 -19.67
N TYR A 43 10.38 -4.41 -18.51
CA TYR A 43 10.21 -5.34 -17.38
C TYR A 43 8.95 -6.19 -17.60
N GLY A 44 9.08 -7.52 -17.54
CA GLY A 44 7.96 -8.46 -17.79
C GLY A 44 6.82 -8.31 -16.78
N THR A 45 5.63 -8.83 -17.10
CA THR A 45 4.43 -8.70 -16.25
C THR A 45 4.23 -9.84 -15.24
N ASP A 46 4.86 -11.00 -15.46
CA ASP A 46 4.76 -12.17 -14.58
C ASP A 46 6.08 -12.36 -13.81
N PRO A 47 6.12 -12.07 -12.50
CA PRO A 47 7.31 -12.27 -11.69
C PRO A 47 7.60 -13.77 -11.52
N ASP A 48 8.88 -14.15 -11.55
CA ASP A 48 9.28 -15.51 -11.16
C ASP A 48 8.98 -15.72 -9.67
N MET A 49 7.87 -16.38 -9.37
CA MET A 49 7.43 -16.65 -8.00
C MET A 49 8.31 -17.68 -7.28
N LEU A 50 9.09 -18.48 -8.04
CA LEU A 50 10.03 -19.47 -7.50
C LEU A 50 11.36 -18.81 -7.13
N ASN A 51 11.84 -17.86 -7.95
CA ASN A 51 13.05 -17.07 -7.69
C ASN A 51 12.79 -15.57 -7.80
N PRO A 52 12.04 -14.97 -6.86
CA PRO A 52 11.72 -13.55 -6.98
C PRO A 52 12.99 -12.72 -6.77
N THR A 53 13.34 -11.93 -7.79
CA THR A 53 14.42 -10.94 -7.77
C THR A 53 13.88 -9.63 -8.33
N SER A 54 14.19 -8.53 -7.63
CA SER A 54 13.83 -7.19 -8.09
C SER A 54 14.98 -6.70 -8.95
N PRO A 55 14.70 -6.14 -10.14
CA PRO A 55 15.75 -5.69 -11.06
C PRO A 55 16.29 -4.31 -10.72
N TRP A 56 15.62 -3.59 -9.82
CA TRP A 56 15.81 -2.18 -9.56
C TRP A 56 16.12 -2.02 -8.09
N ASP A 57 17.06 -1.13 -7.77
CA ASP A 57 17.48 -0.97 -6.38
C ASP A 57 16.48 -0.15 -5.58
N ARG A 58 16.40 -0.43 -4.28
CA ARG A 58 15.58 0.33 -3.35
C ARG A 58 16.21 1.71 -3.13
N ILE A 59 15.42 2.77 -3.26
CA ILE A 59 15.93 4.14 -3.38
C ILE A 59 15.68 5.01 -2.14
N MET A 60 14.75 4.65 -1.25
CA MET A 60 14.55 5.42 -0.03
C MET A 60 15.80 5.32 0.86
N THR A 61 16.19 6.48 1.41
CA THR A 61 17.23 6.53 2.43
C THR A 61 16.77 5.90 3.75
N GLU A 62 17.70 5.54 4.63
CA GLU A 62 17.37 5.09 5.99
C GLU A 62 16.49 6.12 6.73
N ARG A 63 16.74 7.41 6.48
CA ARG A 63 15.95 8.49 7.06
C ARG A 63 14.50 8.48 6.56
N GLN A 64 14.31 8.40 5.26
CA GLN A 64 12.98 8.34 4.65
C GLN A 64 12.22 7.08 5.08
N LEU A 65 12.89 5.93 5.19
CA LEU A 65 12.30 4.71 5.73
C LEU A 65 11.85 4.87 7.19
N GLN A 66 12.66 5.53 8.02
CA GLN A 66 12.29 5.80 9.40
C GLN A 66 11.05 6.69 9.51
N VAL A 67 11.00 7.77 8.71
CA VAL A 67 9.85 8.67 8.65
C VAL A 67 8.61 7.92 8.18
N ALA A 68 8.74 7.13 7.11
CA ALA A 68 7.68 6.31 6.58
C ALA A 68 7.12 5.33 7.63
N ALA A 69 7.99 4.64 8.39
CA ALA A 69 7.56 3.72 9.45
C ALA A 69 6.71 4.39 10.53
N VAL A 70 7.11 5.59 10.98
CA VAL A 70 6.33 6.36 11.95
C VAL A 70 5.01 6.82 11.36
N MET A 71 5.02 7.31 10.11
CA MET A 71 3.80 7.74 9.44
C MET A 71 2.81 6.60 9.23
N THR A 72 3.27 5.41 8.81
CA THR A 72 2.38 4.26 8.59
C THR A 72 1.67 3.84 9.87
N ASP A 73 2.39 3.84 11.01
CA ASP A 73 1.84 3.43 12.30
C ASP A 73 0.90 4.49 12.90
N ILE A 74 1.03 5.76 12.49
CA ILE A 74 0.05 6.81 12.84
C ILE A 74 -1.21 6.70 11.97
N ILE A 75 -1.05 6.37 10.68
CA ILE A 75 -2.17 6.22 9.74
C ILE A 75 -3.05 5.02 10.13
N LEU A 76 -2.41 3.91 10.49
CA LEU A 76 -3.08 2.70 10.95
C LEU A 76 -2.39 2.22 12.24
N PRO A 77 -2.89 2.64 13.42
CA PRO A 77 -2.37 2.22 14.70
C PRO A 77 -2.45 0.70 14.92
N GLU A 78 -1.62 0.18 15.81
CA GLU A 78 -1.71 -1.21 16.25
C GLU A 78 -3.02 -1.47 17.00
N GLU A 79 -3.73 -2.52 16.60
CA GLU A 79 -4.97 -2.94 17.26
C GLU A 79 -4.94 -4.47 17.47
N PRO A 80 -4.55 -4.96 18.66
CA PRO A 80 -4.46 -6.40 18.92
C PRO A 80 -5.76 -7.14 18.58
N PRO A 81 -5.69 -8.26 17.83
CA PRO A 81 -4.49 -9.05 17.52
C PRO A 81 -3.70 -8.59 16.28
N HIS A 82 -4.11 -7.51 15.63
CA HIS A 82 -3.55 -7.03 14.37
C HIS A 82 -2.31 -6.13 14.61
N PRO A 83 -1.15 -6.48 14.01
CA PRO A 83 0.09 -5.75 14.22
C PRO A 83 0.10 -4.39 13.50
N ALA A 84 0.88 -3.43 14.01
CA ALA A 84 1.18 -2.19 13.29
C ALA A 84 1.79 -2.44 11.88
N PRO A 85 1.55 -1.55 10.90
CA PRO A 85 2.14 -1.63 9.56
C PRO A 85 3.66 -1.79 9.53
N SER A 86 4.39 -1.09 10.40
CA SER A 86 5.84 -1.17 10.47
C SER A 86 6.34 -2.56 10.90
N MET A 87 5.56 -3.29 11.70
CA MET A 87 5.93 -4.62 12.18
C MET A 87 5.84 -5.69 11.10
N ILE A 88 4.99 -5.49 10.08
CA ILE A 88 4.82 -6.43 8.98
C ILE A 88 5.49 -5.98 7.68
N GLY A 89 6.15 -4.82 7.65
CA GLY A 89 6.95 -4.39 6.50
C GLY A 89 6.24 -3.52 5.48
N VAL A 90 5.14 -2.84 5.84
CA VAL A 90 4.50 -1.86 4.94
C VAL A 90 5.46 -0.75 4.49
N PRO A 91 6.36 -0.19 5.32
CA PRO A 91 7.36 0.78 4.85
C PRO A 91 8.31 0.22 3.79
N ASP A 92 8.61 -1.09 3.88
CA ASP A 92 9.43 -1.77 2.87
C ASP A 92 8.70 -1.88 1.53
N PHE A 93 7.42 -2.21 1.57
CA PHE A 93 6.55 -2.22 0.40
C PHE A 93 6.50 -0.84 -0.28
N ILE A 94 6.34 0.25 0.49
CA ILE A 94 6.31 1.60 -0.06
C ILE A 94 7.66 1.93 -0.73
N ASN A 95 8.78 1.54 -0.13
CA ASN A 95 10.10 1.73 -0.75
C ASN A 95 10.22 0.96 -2.07
N GLU A 96 9.78 -0.30 -2.11
CA GLU A 96 9.79 -1.09 -3.36
C GLU A 96 8.87 -0.48 -4.43
N TRP A 97 7.69 0.03 -4.03
CA TRP A 97 6.74 0.71 -4.91
C TRP A 97 7.41 1.90 -5.61
N VAL A 98 7.96 2.84 -4.84
CA VAL A 98 8.58 4.06 -5.40
C VAL A 98 9.89 3.79 -6.14
N SER A 99 10.52 2.64 -5.91
CA SER A 99 11.70 2.21 -6.65
C SER A 99 11.40 1.59 -8.00
N SER A 100 10.16 1.15 -8.22
CA SER A 100 9.81 0.46 -9.45
C SER A 100 9.72 1.41 -10.65
N PRO A 101 10.19 1.01 -11.85
CA PRO A 101 10.34 1.85 -13.01
C PRO A 101 9.06 1.93 -13.86
N TYR A 102 7.91 1.49 -13.33
CA TYR A 102 6.65 1.56 -14.05
C TYR A 102 6.15 3.01 -14.09
N GLU A 103 5.44 3.39 -15.15
CA GLU A 103 4.93 4.76 -15.30
C GLU A 103 4.08 5.20 -14.11
N GLN A 104 3.15 4.35 -13.66
CA GLN A 104 2.29 4.61 -12.50
C GLN A 104 3.10 4.84 -11.20
N THR A 105 4.21 4.15 -11.03
CA THR A 105 5.01 4.24 -9.80
C THR A 105 6.04 5.36 -9.85
N GLN A 106 6.45 5.80 -11.04
CA GLN A 106 7.32 6.97 -11.21
C GLN A 106 6.63 8.28 -10.83
N ASP A 107 5.34 8.44 -11.14
CA ASP A 107 4.55 9.59 -10.68
C ASP A 107 4.47 9.63 -9.16
N ASP A 108 4.24 8.47 -8.53
CA ASP A 108 4.23 8.34 -7.08
C ASP A 108 5.60 8.56 -6.44
N GLN A 109 6.66 8.08 -7.08
CA GLN A 109 8.03 8.20 -6.58
C GLN A 109 8.34 9.64 -6.20
N LYS A 110 8.09 10.57 -7.12
CA LYS A 110 8.36 11.98 -6.86
C LYS A 110 7.52 12.53 -5.70
N ILE A 111 6.23 12.22 -5.69
CA ILE A 111 5.28 12.70 -4.67
C ILE A 111 5.70 12.20 -3.27
N ILE A 112 6.05 10.93 -3.16
CA ILE A 112 6.37 10.28 -1.88
C ILE A 112 7.74 10.72 -1.37
N LEU A 113 8.78 10.71 -2.20
CA LEU A 113 10.13 11.09 -1.76
C LEU A 113 10.20 12.57 -1.34
N ASP A 114 9.66 13.48 -2.17
CA ASP A 114 9.64 14.90 -1.85
C ASP A 114 8.81 15.18 -0.58
N GLY A 115 7.71 14.45 -0.39
CA GLY A 115 6.85 14.60 0.78
C GLY A 115 7.46 14.09 2.08
N LEU A 116 8.20 12.97 2.03
CA LEU A 116 8.94 12.45 3.17
C LEU A 116 10.07 13.41 3.60
N ASP A 117 10.77 13.99 2.64
CA ASP A 117 11.80 15.01 2.93
C ASP A 117 11.17 16.29 3.49
N TRP A 118 10.03 16.70 2.92
CA TRP A 118 9.30 17.88 3.37
C TRP A 118 8.77 17.74 4.80
N ILE A 119 8.09 16.63 5.14
CA ILE A 119 7.53 16.47 6.48
C ILE A 119 8.65 16.42 7.53
N ASP A 120 9.80 15.85 7.19
CA ASP A 120 10.97 15.83 8.05
C ASP A 120 11.57 17.24 8.24
N ALA A 121 11.63 18.04 7.19
CA ALA A 121 12.09 19.43 7.25
C ALA A 121 11.10 20.32 8.01
N GLU A 122 9.79 20.10 7.81
CA GLU A 122 8.74 20.86 8.48
C GLU A 122 8.71 20.58 9.98
N ALA A 123 8.97 19.34 10.38
CA ALA A 123 9.14 18.97 11.77
C ALA A 123 10.34 19.71 12.39
N LYS A 124 11.49 19.76 11.68
CA LYS A 124 12.67 20.52 12.13
C LYS A 124 12.34 22.00 12.30
N ARG A 125 11.56 22.56 11.38
CA ARG A 125 11.15 23.97 11.43
C ARG A 125 10.21 24.27 12.60
N ARG A 126 9.23 23.40 12.86
CA ARG A 126 8.19 23.61 13.89
C ARG A 126 8.64 23.21 15.29
N PHE A 127 9.43 22.14 15.40
CA PHE A 127 9.73 21.47 16.67
C PHE A 127 11.22 21.28 16.93
N SER A 128 12.11 21.78 16.06
CA SER A 128 13.58 21.67 16.21
C SER A 128 14.12 20.23 16.26
N ALA A 129 13.33 19.27 15.78
CA ALA A 129 13.68 17.86 15.67
C ALA A 129 13.10 17.30 14.35
N GLY A 130 13.72 16.27 13.79
CA GLY A 130 13.13 15.61 12.63
C GLY A 130 11.82 14.90 12.99
N TYR A 131 10.98 14.61 12.00
CA TYR A 131 9.61 14.13 12.23
C TYR A 131 9.59 12.86 13.08
N ALA A 132 10.50 11.92 12.76
CA ALA A 132 10.70 10.70 13.52
C ALA A 132 11.09 10.97 14.99
N GLU A 133 11.89 11.99 15.29
CA GLU A 133 12.32 12.32 16.65
C GLU A 133 11.31 13.19 17.42
N CYS A 134 10.31 13.76 16.75
CA CYS A 134 9.27 14.50 17.42
C CYS A 134 8.47 13.61 18.39
N GLY A 135 7.91 14.22 19.43
CA GLY A 135 6.95 13.54 20.30
C GLY A 135 5.69 13.15 19.52
N HIS A 136 5.00 12.11 20.00
CA HIS A 136 3.81 11.56 19.33
C HIS A 136 2.76 12.64 19.00
N ASP A 137 2.45 13.52 19.95
CA ASP A 137 1.47 14.60 19.75
C ASP A 137 1.87 15.55 18.60
N ALA A 138 3.16 15.85 18.44
CA ALA A 138 3.66 16.68 17.35
C ALA A 138 3.57 15.96 16.00
N GLN A 139 3.87 14.66 15.97
CA GLN A 139 3.72 13.83 14.78
C GLN A 139 2.26 13.77 14.32
N VAL A 140 1.33 13.47 15.24
CA VAL A 140 -0.11 13.42 14.98
C VAL A 140 -0.63 14.78 14.54
N THR A 141 -0.22 15.87 15.20
CA THR A 141 -0.64 17.24 14.83
C THR A 141 -0.23 17.56 13.39
N MET A 142 1.02 17.26 13.02
CA MET A 142 1.49 17.49 11.65
C MET A 142 0.71 16.66 10.62
N MET A 143 0.41 15.39 10.93
CA MET A 143 -0.39 14.52 10.06
C MET A 143 -1.84 15.02 9.93
N ALA A 144 -2.42 15.53 11.01
CA ALA A 144 -3.75 16.13 10.99
C ALA A 144 -3.79 17.42 10.16
N ASP A 145 -2.80 18.30 10.32
CA ASP A 145 -2.70 19.54 9.55
C ASP A 145 -2.67 19.26 8.04
N ILE A 146 -1.79 18.36 7.58
CA ILE A 146 -1.70 18.01 6.15
C ILE A 146 -2.93 17.27 5.62
N ALA A 147 -3.61 16.51 6.49
CA ALA A 147 -4.85 15.85 6.12
C ALA A 147 -5.98 16.84 5.84
N THR A 148 -5.96 18.03 6.46
CA THR A 148 -7.00 19.06 6.32
C THR A 148 -6.68 20.16 5.32
N ASP A 149 -5.40 20.36 5.00
CA ASP A 149 -4.93 21.40 4.08
C ASP A 149 -5.07 20.99 2.59
N THR A 150 -6.30 20.83 2.11
CA THR A 150 -6.59 20.29 0.77
C THR A 150 -6.01 21.10 -0.40
N ASP A 151 -5.68 22.37 -0.16
CA ASP A 151 -5.12 23.28 -1.17
C ASP A 151 -3.59 23.16 -1.27
N SER A 152 -2.94 22.50 -0.32
CA SER A 152 -1.49 22.32 -0.30
C SER A 152 -1.04 21.20 -1.22
N THR A 153 0.08 21.43 -1.92
CA THR A 153 0.79 20.40 -2.69
C THR A 153 1.12 19.15 -1.85
N TYR A 154 1.30 19.31 -0.53
CA TYR A 154 1.65 18.22 0.38
C TYR A 154 0.44 17.41 0.86
N HIS A 155 -0.79 17.89 0.66
CA HIS A 155 -1.98 17.08 0.87
C HIS A 155 -2.04 15.90 -0.10
N ARG A 156 -1.66 16.12 -1.36
CA ARG A 156 -1.55 15.04 -2.35
C ARG A 156 -0.53 13.98 -1.92
N PHE A 157 0.57 14.40 -1.28
CA PHE A 157 1.52 13.47 -0.68
C PHE A 157 0.87 12.64 0.43
N PHE A 158 0.20 13.29 1.38
CA PHE A 158 -0.47 12.60 2.47
C PHE A 158 -1.50 11.59 1.96
N ASP A 159 -2.39 12.00 1.05
CA ASP A 159 -3.43 11.12 0.54
C ASP A 159 -2.86 9.93 -0.22
N ARG A 160 -1.81 10.16 -1.03
CA ARG A 160 -1.14 9.06 -1.73
C ARG A 160 -0.41 8.11 -0.78
N PHE A 161 0.33 8.66 0.19
CA PHE A 161 1.04 7.86 1.19
C PHE A 161 0.06 7.03 2.04
N ARG A 162 -1.07 7.61 2.46
CA ARG A 162 -2.18 6.92 3.14
C ARG A 162 -2.75 5.80 2.28
N THR A 163 -3.00 6.06 1.01
CA THR A 163 -3.51 5.05 0.07
C THR A 163 -2.53 3.86 -0.06
N LEU A 164 -1.23 4.13 -0.21
CA LEU A 164 -0.20 3.09 -0.27
C LEU A 164 -0.06 2.33 1.05
N THR A 165 -0.21 3.00 2.19
CA THR A 165 -0.17 2.38 3.52
C THR A 165 -1.30 1.37 3.67
N LEU A 166 -2.54 1.79 3.40
CA LEU A 166 -3.71 0.93 3.53
C LEU A 166 -3.69 -0.20 2.50
N GLY A 167 -3.33 0.10 1.24
CA GLY A 167 -3.18 -0.93 0.20
C GLY A 167 -2.08 -1.95 0.52
N GLY A 168 -0.96 -1.48 1.07
CA GLY A 168 0.13 -2.35 1.52
C GLY A 168 -0.29 -3.24 2.69
N TYR A 169 -1.00 -2.69 3.67
CA TYR A 169 -1.44 -3.43 4.86
C TYR A 169 -2.53 -4.48 4.55
N TYR A 170 -3.59 -4.08 3.83
CA TYR A 170 -4.74 -4.93 3.53
C TYR A 170 -4.50 -5.95 2.40
N THR A 171 -3.28 -6.04 1.88
CA THR A 171 -2.82 -7.11 0.98
C THR A 171 -1.93 -8.14 1.69
N THR A 172 -1.73 -7.98 3.01
CA THR A 172 -1.00 -8.93 3.86
C THR A 172 -1.93 -9.96 4.49
N PRO A 173 -1.42 -11.10 4.99
CA PRO A 173 -2.22 -12.03 5.79
C PRO A 173 -2.90 -11.36 6.99
N ALA A 174 -2.19 -10.48 7.70
CA ALA A 174 -2.73 -9.75 8.85
C ALA A 174 -3.89 -8.83 8.46
N GLY A 175 -3.76 -8.10 7.35
CA GLY A 175 -4.83 -7.25 6.84
C GLY A 175 -6.02 -8.03 6.29
N PHE A 176 -5.80 -9.17 5.63
CA PHE A 176 -6.90 -10.04 5.21
C PHE A 176 -7.70 -10.59 6.38
N GLU A 177 -7.02 -10.95 7.48
CA GLU A 177 -7.68 -11.40 8.70
C GLU A 177 -8.50 -10.28 9.35
N ASP A 178 -7.96 -9.05 9.42
CA ASP A 178 -8.63 -7.86 9.97
C ASP A 178 -9.99 -7.58 9.28
N ILE A 179 -10.04 -7.62 7.94
CA ILE A 179 -11.29 -7.39 7.19
C ILE A 179 -12.14 -8.65 6.99
N GLY A 180 -11.73 -9.80 7.52
CA GLY A 180 -12.44 -11.08 7.36
C GLY A 180 -12.49 -11.59 5.91
N TYR A 181 -11.45 -11.33 5.11
CA TYR A 181 -11.40 -11.76 3.72
C TYR A 181 -11.20 -13.29 3.59
N LEU A 182 -12.16 -13.98 2.96
CA LEU A 182 -12.14 -15.45 2.79
C LEU A 182 -11.76 -15.91 1.36
N GLY A 183 -11.56 -15.00 0.40
CA GLY A 183 -11.47 -15.35 -1.03
C GLY A 183 -10.21 -16.12 -1.44
N ASN A 184 -9.18 -16.17 -0.60
CA ASN A 184 -7.94 -16.92 -0.88
C ASN A 184 -7.98 -18.35 -0.32
N VAL A 185 -9.10 -18.78 0.28
CA VAL A 185 -9.28 -20.15 0.76
C VAL A 185 -9.96 -20.99 -0.33
N PRO A 186 -9.32 -22.07 -0.82
CA PRO A 186 -9.96 -22.96 -1.78
C PRO A 186 -11.24 -23.56 -1.19
N MET A 187 -12.34 -23.46 -1.92
CA MET A 187 -13.59 -24.13 -1.58
C MET A 187 -13.79 -25.32 -2.52
N GLU A 188 -14.05 -26.50 -1.98
CA GLU A 188 -14.40 -27.69 -2.78
C GLU A 188 -15.74 -27.50 -3.50
N HIS A 189 -16.68 -26.84 -2.83
CA HIS A 189 -18.00 -26.52 -3.37
C HIS A 189 -18.32 -25.05 -3.06
N TYR A 190 -18.65 -24.28 -4.08
CA TYR A 190 -19.17 -22.92 -3.92
C TYR A 190 -20.71 -22.99 -3.87
N PRO A 191 -21.35 -22.73 -2.71
CA PRO A 191 -22.80 -22.86 -2.57
C PRO A 191 -23.59 -21.78 -3.34
N GLY A 192 -22.89 -20.79 -3.92
CA GLY A 192 -23.51 -19.62 -4.52
C GLY A 192 -24.01 -18.61 -3.48
N PRO A 193 -24.61 -17.49 -3.93
CA PRO A 193 -25.27 -16.55 -3.04
C PRO A 193 -26.43 -17.22 -2.29
N ALA A 194 -26.71 -16.76 -1.07
CA ALA A 194 -27.88 -17.20 -0.33
C ALA A 194 -29.19 -16.80 -1.06
N ASP A 195 -30.25 -17.58 -0.89
CA ASP A 195 -31.48 -17.42 -1.69
C ASP A 195 -32.21 -16.10 -1.40
N ASP A 196 -32.08 -15.56 -0.19
CA ASP A 196 -32.56 -14.22 0.18
C ASP A 196 -31.81 -13.12 -0.60
N ILE A 197 -30.49 -13.24 -0.77
CA ILE A 197 -29.68 -12.33 -1.57
C ILE A 197 -30.06 -12.42 -3.06
N LYS A 198 -30.32 -13.62 -3.58
CA LYS A 198 -30.81 -13.80 -4.95
C LYS A 198 -32.17 -13.10 -5.14
N ALA A 199 -33.10 -13.30 -4.22
CA ALA A 199 -34.41 -12.65 -4.26
C ALA A 199 -34.30 -11.12 -4.22
N MET A 200 -33.42 -10.58 -3.36
CA MET A 200 -33.14 -9.14 -3.31
C MET A 200 -32.57 -8.63 -4.63
N LEU A 201 -31.66 -9.37 -5.25
CA LEU A 201 -31.07 -9.01 -6.55
C LEU A 201 -32.14 -8.99 -7.64
N GLU A 202 -32.98 -10.03 -7.71
CA GLU A 202 -34.08 -10.11 -8.68
C GLU A 202 -35.07 -8.94 -8.54
N GLU A 203 -35.41 -8.52 -7.32
CA GLU A 203 -36.25 -7.35 -7.09
C GLU A 203 -35.59 -6.07 -7.62
N ARG A 204 -34.29 -5.89 -7.38
CA ARG A 204 -33.55 -4.74 -7.88
C ARG A 204 -33.44 -4.75 -9.41
N MET A 205 -33.21 -5.91 -10.01
CA MET A 205 -33.14 -6.08 -11.46
C MET A 205 -34.46 -5.67 -12.14
N LYS A 206 -35.60 -6.13 -11.59
CA LYS A 206 -36.93 -5.70 -12.06
C LYS A 206 -37.13 -4.19 -12.01
N LYS A 207 -36.63 -3.51 -10.96
CA LYS A 207 -36.73 -2.04 -10.84
C LYS A 207 -35.93 -1.29 -11.92
N ILE A 208 -34.85 -1.89 -12.43
CA ILE A 208 -34.02 -1.31 -13.50
C ILE A 208 -34.36 -1.85 -14.90
N GLY A 209 -35.39 -2.68 -15.02
CA GLY A 209 -35.90 -3.17 -16.30
C GLY A 209 -35.04 -4.24 -16.98
N ILE A 210 -34.24 -4.98 -16.20
CA ILE A 210 -33.44 -6.14 -16.64
C ILE A 210 -33.97 -7.40 -15.98
#